data_AF-A0A349ZXS3-F1
#
_entry.id   AF-A0A349ZXS3-F1
#
_cell.length_a   1.000
_cell.length_b   1.000
_cell.length_c   1.000
_cell.angle_alpha   90.00
_cell.angle_beta   90.00
_cell.angle_gamma   90.00
#
_symmetry.space_group_name_H-M   'P 1'
#
loop_
_entity.id
_entity.type
_entity.pdbx_description
1 polymer ?
#
loop_
_entity_poly.entity_id
_entity_poly.type
_entity_poly.pdbx_seq_one_letter_code
_entity_poly.pdbx_strand_id
1 'polypeptide(L)'
;VLTRIGRFGPMVQIGEQDDEEKPVFASLMPNQNIATITLEEALELFKIPFDLQEVEGKTVTVGVGRFGPYVKWGETFISLAKGEDPLSVDQERAEEIIREKKIADAPVATFKGEPVTKGTGRFGPFIKYQSLFINVPKKYDFNNLSQSDINELIEAKLEKEANRYIRQWEDEKISIENGRWGPFIKFGKKMFKIPKTKSDEKYTAEQLADVSLEEVKKWITAQDKDAFKTKAKKAPAKKAPAKKTTTVKKAAPKKK
;
A
#
# COMPACT_ATOMS: atom_id res chain seq x y z
N VAL A 1 31.72 7.80 -14.52
CA VAL A 1 30.25 7.60 -14.58
C VAL A 1 30.00 6.16 -14.98
N LEU A 2 29.27 5.39 -14.17
CA LEU A 2 29.01 3.97 -14.39
C LEU A 2 27.51 3.74 -14.52
N THR A 3 27.09 2.84 -15.41
CA THR A 3 25.70 2.40 -15.51
C THR A 3 25.54 1.03 -14.87
N ARG A 4 24.53 0.83 -14.04
CA ARG A 4 24.26 -0.45 -13.35
C ARG A 4 22.78 -0.67 -13.09
N ILE A 5 22.40 -1.91 -12.81
CA ILE A 5 21.04 -2.25 -12.37
C ILE A 5 21.02 -2.36 -10.85
N GLY A 6 20.20 -1.55 -10.18
CA GLY A 6 19.98 -1.63 -8.74
C GLY A 6 18.59 -2.11 -8.36
N ARG A 7 18.26 -2.03 -7.06
CA ARG A 7 16.97 -2.48 -6.51
C ARG A 7 15.75 -1.81 -7.16
N PHE A 8 15.92 -0.57 -7.62
CA PHE A 8 14.84 0.26 -8.16
C PHE A 8 14.86 0.39 -9.68
N GLY A 9 15.70 -0.40 -10.37
CA GLY A 9 15.85 -0.37 -11.82
C GLY A 9 17.24 0.08 -12.28
N PRO A 10 17.40 0.35 -13.59
CA PRO A 10 18.64 0.86 -14.14
C PRO A 10 18.97 2.24 -13.58
N MET A 11 20.24 2.47 -13.25
CA MET A 11 20.73 3.73 -12.69
C MET A 11 22.12 4.08 -13.21
N VAL A 12 22.43 5.37 -13.16
CA VAL A 12 23.77 5.93 -13.33
C VAL A 12 24.37 6.22 -11.96
N GLN A 13 25.67 5.98 -11.82
CA GLN A 13 26.46 6.23 -10.62
C GLN A 13 27.65 7.13 -10.95
N ILE A 14 27.86 8.15 -10.12
CA ILE A 14 29.10 8.93 -10.05
C ILE A 14 29.83 8.57 -8.75
N GLY A 15 31.13 8.33 -8.84
CA GLY A 15 31.98 7.89 -7.72
C GLY A 15 32.07 6.37 -7.57
N GLU A 16 33.13 5.88 -6.93
CA GLU A 16 33.31 4.47 -6.58
C GLU A 16 32.83 4.17 -5.15
N GLN A 17 32.70 2.90 -4.80
CA GLN A 17 32.24 2.50 -3.47
C GLN A 17 33.35 2.55 -2.41
N ASP A 18 34.61 2.51 -2.85
CA ASP A 18 35.81 2.54 -2.00
C ASP A 18 36.41 3.94 -1.81
N ASP A 19 35.82 4.97 -2.44
CA ASP A 19 36.24 6.36 -2.27
C ASP A 19 35.69 6.99 -0.98
N GLU A 20 36.38 8.02 -0.50
CA GLU A 20 35.99 8.80 0.68
C GLU A 20 34.70 9.61 0.44
N GLU A 21 34.39 9.91 -0.82
CA GLU A 21 33.16 10.57 -1.26
C GLU A 21 32.03 9.55 -1.53
N LYS A 22 30.84 9.82 -0.99
CA LYS A 22 29.69 8.94 -1.18
C LYS A 22 29.24 8.95 -2.65
N PRO A 23 29.01 7.78 -3.26
CA PRO A 23 28.54 7.71 -4.64
C PRO A 23 27.16 8.36 -4.77
N VAL A 24 27.00 9.15 -5.83
CA VAL A 24 25.74 9.79 -6.20
C VAL A 24 25.05 8.90 -7.24
N PHE A 25 23.73 8.78 -7.11
CA PHE A 25 22.92 7.91 -7.98
C PHE A 25 21.82 8.71 -8.66
N ALA A 26 21.59 8.42 -9.94
CA ALA A 26 20.44 8.90 -10.68
C ALA A 26 19.76 7.73 -11.39
N SER A 27 18.43 7.66 -11.34
CA SER A 27 17.68 6.60 -12.04
C SER A 27 17.56 6.92 -13.53
N LEU A 28 17.68 5.90 -14.39
CA LEU A 28 17.41 6.06 -15.82
C LEU A 28 15.91 6.27 -16.04
N MET A 29 15.58 7.01 -17.10
CA MET A 29 14.20 7.17 -17.55
C MET A 29 13.66 5.89 -18.21
N PRO A 30 12.33 5.68 -18.26
CA PRO A 30 11.74 4.47 -18.84
C PRO A 30 12.10 4.20 -20.31
N ASN A 31 12.42 5.25 -21.08
CA ASN A 31 12.82 5.19 -22.49
C ASN A 31 14.33 5.02 -22.70
N GLN A 32 15.16 5.15 -21.65
CA GLN A 32 16.61 5.05 -21.75
C GLN A 32 17.09 3.62 -21.50
N ASN A 33 18.15 3.23 -22.20
CA ASN A 33 18.76 1.90 -22.06
C ASN A 33 20.19 2.01 -21.51
N ILE A 34 20.48 1.15 -20.54
CA ILE A 34 21.78 1.06 -19.86
C ILE A 34 22.98 0.87 -20.82
N ALA A 35 22.74 0.23 -21.97
CA ALA A 35 23.77 -0.10 -22.95
C ALA A 35 23.98 1.00 -24.01
N THR A 36 23.01 1.89 -24.22
CA THR A 36 23.04 2.88 -25.31
C THR A 36 23.09 4.32 -24.82
N ILE A 37 22.89 4.56 -23.53
CA ILE A 37 22.91 5.91 -22.95
C ILE A 37 24.26 6.58 -23.15
N THR A 38 24.24 7.83 -23.60
CA THR A 38 25.44 8.64 -23.78
C THR A 38 25.88 9.27 -22.46
N LEU A 39 27.14 9.71 -22.38
CA LEU A 39 27.66 10.39 -21.20
C LEU A 39 26.89 11.69 -20.91
N GLU A 40 26.51 12.42 -21.95
CA GLU A 40 25.78 13.69 -21.85
C GLU A 40 24.40 13.46 -21.21
N GLU A 41 23.61 12.53 -21.76
CA GLU A 41 22.31 12.13 -21.20
C GLU A 41 22.45 11.62 -19.75
N ALA A 42 23.51 10.86 -19.47
CA ALA A 42 23.77 10.34 -18.13
C ALA A 42 24.06 11.45 -17.11
N LEU A 43 24.74 12.53 -17.51
CA LEU A 43 25.02 13.69 -16.67
C LEU A 43 23.76 14.52 -16.39
N GLU A 44 22.83 14.61 -17.35
CA GLU A 44 21.57 15.32 -17.16
C GLU A 44 20.68 14.69 -16.09
N LEU A 45 20.70 13.36 -15.96
CA LEU A 45 19.93 12.65 -14.92
C LEU A 45 20.31 13.06 -13.51
N PHE A 46 21.54 13.54 -13.28
CA PHE A 46 21.99 14.02 -11.96
C PHE A 46 21.48 15.41 -11.61
N LYS A 47 20.92 16.15 -12.59
CA LYS A 47 20.22 17.41 -12.31
C LYS A 47 18.85 17.17 -11.65
N ILE A 48 18.38 15.93 -11.66
CA ILE A 48 17.16 15.47 -11.01
C ILE A 48 17.56 14.87 -9.64
N PRO A 49 16.89 15.19 -8.52
CA PRO A 49 15.73 16.05 -8.37
C PRO A 49 16.08 17.54 -8.31
N PHE A 50 15.19 18.38 -8.81
CA PHE A 50 15.29 19.83 -8.67
C PHE A 50 14.03 20.40 -8.02
N ASP A 51 14.22 21.50 -7.29
CA ASP A 51 13.15 22.21 -6.60
C ASP A 51 12.61 23.35 -7.47
N LEU A 52 11.30 23.50 -7.43
CA LEU A 52 10.51 24.57 -8.05
C LEU A 52 10.05 25.56 -6.98
N GLN A 53 9.35 26.62 -7.38
CA GLN A 53 8.81 27.59 -6.43
C GLN A 53 7.72 26.96 -5.55
N GLU A 54 7.61 27.45 -4.32
CA GLU A 54 6.59 26.97 -3.40
C GLU A 54 5.18 27.33 -3.89
N VAL A 55 4.32 26.32 -3.98
CA VAL A 55 2.92 26.49 -4.36
C VAL A 55 2.07 26.29 -3.12
N GLU A 56 1.36 27.34 -2.70
CA GLU A 56 0.51 27.36 -1.50
C GLU A 56 1.26 26.97 -0.21
N GLY A 57 2.49 27.47 -0.04
CA GLY A 57 3.32 27.22 1.14
C GLY A 57 3.84 25.79 1.26
N LYS A 58 3.82 25.03 0.17
CA LYS A 58 4.44 23.69 0.09
C LYS A 58 5.51 23.67 -0.99
N THR A 59 6.64 23.06 -0.66
CA THR A 59 7.75 22.83 -1.60
C THR A 59 7.31 21.95 -2.76
N VAL A 60 7.69 22.32 -3.97
CA VAL A 60 7.48 21.54 -5.18
C VAL A 60 8.83 21.01 -5.64
N THR A 61 8.96 19.69 -5.78
CA THR A 61 10.20 19.03 -6.25
C THR A 61 9.86 18.07 -7.38
N VAL A 62 10.59 18.13 -8.48
CA VAL A 62 10.46 17.14 -9.58
C VAL A 62 11.51 16.07 -9.40
N GLY A 63 11.12 14.80 -9.50
CA GLY A 63 12.00 13.67 -9.27
C GLY A 63 11.63 12.42 -10.06
N VAL A 64 12.50 11.41 -10.01
CA VAL A 64 12.27 10.09 -10.61
C VAL A 64 12.30 9.03 -9.54
N GLY A 65 11.29 8.14 -9.54
CA GLY A 65 11.18 7.04 -8.58
C GLY A 65 10.78 5.72 -9.23
N ARG A 66 10.47 4.72 -8.39
CA ARG A 66 10.09 3.36 -8.84
C ARG A 66 8.88 3.28 -9.77
N PHE A 67 8.03 4.31 -9.77
CA PHE A 67 6.80 4.39 -10.56
C PHE A 67 6.94 5.35 -11.75
N GLY A 68 8.16 5.82 -12.03
CA GLY A 68 8.44 6.82 -13.05
C GLY A 68 8.66 8.23 -12.46
N PRO A 69 8.69 9.24 -13.33
CA PRO A 69 8.85 10.63 -12.92
C PRO A 69 7.61 11.18 -12.22
N TYR A 70 7.81 12.09 -11.27
CA TYR A 70 6.78 12.66 -10.42
C TYR A 70 7.06 14.11 -10.02
N VAL A 71 6.00 14.85 -9.72
CA VAL A 71 6.03 16.12 -8.97
C VAL A 71 5.65 15.83 -7.52
N LYS A 72 6.50 16.23 -6.58
CA LYS A 72 6.24 16.14 -5.15
C LYS A 72 5.79 17.52 -4.65
N TRP A 73 4.58 17.60 -4.15
CA TRP A 73 4.00 18.81 -3.54
C TRP A 73 3.82 18.57 -2.03
N GLY A 74 4.74 19.08 -1.22
CA GLY A 74 4.84 18.77 0.21
C GLY A 74 5.06 17.26 0.45
N GLU A 75 4.05 16.58 0.99
CA GLU A 75 4.07 15.11 1.19
C GLU A 75 3.39 14.33 0.05
N THR A 76 2.69 15.02 -0.86
CA THR A 76 1.93 14.37 -1.94
C THR A 76 2.81 14.14 -3.16
N PHE A 77 2.78 12.92 -3.68
CA PHE A 77 3.48 12.55 -4.91
C PHE A 77 2.47 12.42 -6.05
N ILE A 78 2.70 13.15 -7.13
CA ILE A 78 1.84 13.17 -8.32
C ILE A 78 2.68 12.69 -9.50
N SER A 79 2.32 11.54 -10.07
CA SER A 79 3.01 10.99 -11.24
C SER A 79 2.81 11.87 -12.46
N LEU A 80 3.87 12.07 -13.25
CA LEU A 80 3.76 12.71 -14.56
C LEU A 80 3.03 11.80 -15.56
N ALA A 81 2.58 12.39 -16.68
CA ALA A 81 2.00 11.61 -17.77
C ALA A 81 3.03 10.62 -18.35
N LYS A 82 2.53 9.53 -18.94
CA LYS A 82 3.41 8.50 -19.52
C LYS A 82 4.21 9.10 -20.68
N GLY A 83 5.54 9.05 -20.57
CA GLY A 83 6.46 9.55 -21.60
C GLY A 83 6.80 11.03 -21.48
N GLU A 84 6.27 11.73 -20.48
CA GLU A 84 6.64 13.10 -20.17
C GLU A 84 8.03 13.15 -19.51
N ASP A 85 8.88 14.07 -19.98
CA ASP A 85 10.26 14.22 -19.49
C ASP A 85 10.28 15.09 -18.22
N PRO A 86 10.78 14.57 -17.07
CA PRO A 86 10.90 15.36 -15.85
C PRO A 86 11.74 16.64 -15.99
N LEU A 87 12.73 16.68 -16.90
CA LEU A 87 13.56 17.87 -17.12
C LEU A 87 12.80 18.99 -17.83
N SER A 88 11.73 18.65 -18.57
CA SER A 88 10.88 19.61 -19.27
C SER A 88 9.78 20.23 -18.41
N VAL A 89 9.59 19.73 -17.18
CA VAL A 89 8.53 20.21 -16.28
C VAL A 89 8.92 21.57 -15.73
N ASP A 90 8.21 22.61 -16.17
CA ASP A 90 8.30 23.96 -15.65
C ASP A 90 7.33 24.21 -14.48
N GLN A 91 7.36 25.43 -13.95
CA GLN A 91 6.50 25.86 -12.85
C GLN A 91 5.01 25.77 -13.21
N GLU A 92 4.64 26.23 -14.42
CA GLU A 92 3.25 26.27 -14.87
C GLU A 92 2.68 24.85 -15.01
N ARG A 93 3.45 23.94 -15.59
CA ARG A 93 3.11 22.53 -15.73
C ARG A 93 3.00 21.85 -14.38
N ALA A 94 3.92 22.12 -13.45
CA ALA A 94 3.84 21.58 -12.10
C ALA A 94 2.57 22.05 -11.38
N GLU A 95 2.20 23.34 -11.51
CA GLU A 95 0.96 23.89 -10.95
C GLU A 95 -0.29 23.28 -11.58
N GLU A 96 -0.29 23.05 -12.90
CA GLU A 96 -1.37 22.37 -13.60
C GLU A 96 -1.58 20.96 -13.03
N ILE A 97 -0.50 20.18 -12.91
CA ILE A 97 -0.54 18.81 -12.36
C ILE A 97 -1.05 18.81 -10.91
N ILE A 98 -0.62 19.78 -10.10
CA ILE A 98 -1.10 19.95 -8.72
C ILE A 98 -2.60 20.31 -8.71
N ARG A 99 -3.05 21.19 -9.61
CA ARG A 99 -4.44 21.62 -9.74
C ARG A 99 -5.34 20.47 -10.19
N GLU A 100 -4.93 19.70 -11.19
CA GLU A 100 -5.62 18.49 -11.64
C GLU A 100 -5.80 17.50 -10.48
N LYS A 101 -4.73 17.28 -9.71
CA LYS A 101 -4.80 16.39 -8.54
C LYS A 101 -5.76 16.91 -7.48
N LYS A 102 -5.79 18.21 -7.21
CA LYS A 102 -6.75 18.83 -6.30
C LYS A 102 -8.19 18.69 -6.77
N ILE A 103 -8.44 18.89 -8.07
CA ILE A 103 -9.78 18.70 -8.66
C ILE A 103 -10.20 17.23 -8.56
N ALA A 104 -9.28 16.30 -8.81
CA ALA A 104 -9.56 14.87 -8.68
C ALA A 104 -9.83 14.45 -7.23
N ASP A 105 -9.12 15.03 -6.26
CA ASP A 105 -9.30 14.75 -4.84
C ASP A 105 -10.43 15.57 -4.20
N ALA A 106 -10.96 16.58 -4.90
CA ALA A 106 -12.05 17.41 -4.42
C ALA A 106 -13.28 16.55 -4.11
N PRO A 107 -13.98 16.82 -2.99
CA PRO A 107 -15.16 16.07 -2.62
C PRO A 107 -16.26 16.32 -3.65
N VAL A 108 -16.78 15.23 -4.21
CA VAL A 108 -17.89 15.25 -5.17
C VAL A 108 -19.22 15.42 -4.43
N ALA A 109 -19.30 14.88 -3.22
CA ALA A 109 -20.46 15.00 -2.36
C ALA A 109 -20.04 15.00 -0.89
N THR A 110 -20.99 15.35 -0.03
CA THR A 110 -20.87 15.17 1.42
C THR A 110 -21.94 14.19 1.87
N PHE A 111 -21.54 13.16 2.60
CA PHE A 111 -22.44 12.19 3.22
C PHE A 111 -22.23 12.24 4.74
N LYS A 112 -23.30 12.45 5.51
CA LYS A 112 -23.26 12.54 6.99
C LYS A 112 -22.18 13.50 7.54
N GLY A 113 -21.90 14.59 6.82
CA GLY A 113 -20.90 15.59 7.21
C GLY A 113 -19.46 15.26 6.80
N GLU A 114 -19.23 14.13 6.12
CA GLU A 114 -17.91 13.74 5.65
C GLU A 114 -17.78 13.76 4.12
N PRO A 115 -16.58 14.10 3.61
CA PRO A 115 -16.34 14.23 2.18
C PRO A 115 -16.33 12.86 1.47
N VAL A 116 -16.93 12.83 0.28
CA VAL A 116 -16.90 11.69 -0.64
C VAL A 116 -16.09 12.06 -1.88
N THR A 117 -15.04 11.29 -2.18
CA THR A 117 -14.19 11.52 -3.36
C THR A 117 -14.46 10.44 -4.42
N LYS A 118 -14.45 10.80 -5.71
CA LYS A 118 -14.52 9.82 -6.81
C LYS A 118 -13.12 9.44 -7.30
N GLY A 119 -12.95 8.20 -7.74
CA GLY A 119 -11.68 7.74 -8.29
C GLY A 119 -11.85 6.52 -9.19
N THR A 120 -10.78 6.19 -9.92
CA THR A 120 -10.72 4.99 -10.76
C THR A 120 -9.56 4.12 -10.30
N GLY A 121 -9.80 2.81 -10.22
CA GLY A 121 -8.80 1.83 -9.77
C GLY A 121 -8.83 0.56 -10.60
N ARG A 122 -8.00 -0.42 -10.21
CA ARG A 122 -7.92 -1.73 -10.91
C ARG A 122 -9.22 -2.52 -10.95
N PHE A 123 -10.19 -2.16 -10.12
CA PHE A 123 -11.51 -2.81 -10.00
C PHE A 123 -12.64 -2.00 -10.64
N GLY A 124 -12.31 -0.92 -11.36
CA GLY A 124 -13.27 -0.01 -11.97
C GLY A 124 -13.43 1.31 -11.19
N PRO A 125 -14.43 2.12 -11.57
CA PRO A 125 -14.75 3.37 -10.89
C PRO A 125 -15.28 3.13 -9.47
N PHE A 126 -14.89 3.98 -8.53
CA PHE A 126 -15.29 3.89 -7.14
C PHE A 126 -15.52 5.27 -6.53
N ILE A 127 -16.34 5.30 -5.48
CA ILE A 127 -16.42 6.42 -4.55
C ILE A 127 -15.72 6.01 -3.24
N LYS A 128 -15.03 6.95 -2.62
CA LYS A 128 -14.32 6.76 -1.35
C LYS A 128 -15.04 7.55 -0.27
N TYR A 129 -15.41 6.86 0.80
CA TYR A 129 -16.01 7.43 2.00
C TYR A 129 -15.25 6.90 3.22
N GLN A 130 -14.63 7.78 4.03
CA GLN A 130 -13.71 7.39 5.10
C GLN A 130 -12.60 6.42 4.60
N SER A 131 -12.59 5.19 5.12
CA SER A 131 -11.72 4.08 4.74
C SER A 131 -12.40 3.09 3.78
N LEU A 132 -13.65 3.34 3.39
CA LEU A 132 -14.44 2.48 2.51
C LEU A 132 -14.25 2.90 1.05
N PHE A 133 -13.99 1.91 0.21
CA PHE A 133 -13.98 2.04 -1.24
C PHE A 133 -15.22 1.32 -1.78
N ILE A 134 -16.16 2.09 -2.32
CA ILE A 134 -17.44 1.60 -2.83
C ILE A 134 -17.38 1.60 -4.36
N ASN A 135 -17.42 0.43 -4.97
CA ASN A 135 -17.43 0.29 -6.43
C ASN A 135 -18.76 0.79 -6.99
N VAL A 136 -18.72 1.59 -8.06
CA VAL A 136 -19.90 2.13 -8.74
C VAL A 136 -20.32 1.14 -9.84
N PRO A 137 -21.49 0.47 -9.72
CA PRO A 137 -21.98 -0.44 -10.74
C PRO A 137 -22.19 0.27 -12.08
N LYS A 138 -22.02 -0.46 -13.20
CA LYS A 138 -22.23 0.06 -14.57
C LYS A 138 -23.62 0.64 -14.85
N LYS A 139 -24.60 0.38 -13.97
CA LYS A 139 -25.95 0.96 -14.04
C LYS A 139 -25.94 2.47 -13.81
N TYR A 140 -24.99 2.97 -13.01
CA TYR A 140 -24.86 4.39 -12.69
C TYR A 140 -23.87 5.06 -13.64
N ASP A 141 -24.13 6.31 -13.99
CA ASP A 141 -23.16 7.14 -14.71
C ASP A 141 -22.13 7.70 -13.72
N PHE A 142 -20.89 7.21 -13.80
CA PHE A 142 -19.81 7.61 -12.93
C PHE A 142 -19.44 9.10 -13.04
N ASN A 143 -19.60 9.69 -14.23
CA ASN A 143 -19.22 11.09 -14.44
C ASN A 143 -20.25 12.04 -13.83
N ASN A 144 -21.51 11.62 -13.79
CA ASN A 144 -22.64 12.41 -13.35
C ASN A 144 -23.43 11.72 -12.21
N LEU A 145 -22.72 11.27 -11.18
CA LEU A 145 -23.36 10.71 -9.98
C LEU A 145 -24.10 11.81 -9.21
N SER A 146 -25.39 11.59 -8.97
CA SER A 146 -26.17 12.48 -8.09
C SER A 146 -25.83 12.22 -6.62
N GLN A 147 -26.14 13.18 -5.75
CA GLN A 147 -25.97 13.00 -4.30
C GLN A 147 -26.83 11.83 -3.78
N SER A 148 -28.01 11.60 -4.37
CA SER A 148 -28.88 10.47 -4.01
C SER A 148 -28.22 9.12 -4.32
N ASP A 149 -27.61 8.99 -5.50
CA ASP A 149 -26.93 7.74 -5.90
C ASP A 149 -25.75 7.44 -4.98
N ILE A 150 -25.00 8.48 -4.61
CA ILE A 150 -23.86 8.37 -3.69
C ILE A 150 -24.34 7.88 -2.31
N ASN A 151 -25.43 8.45 -1.80
CA ASN A 151 -26.01 8.04 -0.52
C ASN A 151 -26.45 6.57 -0.56
N GLU A 152 -27.17 6.16 -1.61
CA GLU A 152 -27.62 4.78 -1.80
C GLU A 152 -26.44 3.80 -1.82
N LEU A 153 -25.39 4.12 -2.57
CA LEU A 153 -24.19 3.28 -2.68
C LEU A 153 -23.44 3.17 -1.34
N ILE A 154 -23.33 4.26 -0.59
CA ILE A 154 -22.67 4.28 0.71
C ILE A 154 -23.49 3.50 1.74
N GLU A 155 -24.80 3.72 1.81
CA GLU A 155 -25.71 3.01 2.74
C GLU A 155 -25.71 1.51 2.46
N ALA A 156 -25.86 1.10 1.20
CA ALA A 156 -25.80 -0.31 0.82
C ALA A 156 -24.45 -0.96 1.17
N LYS A 157 -23.35 -0.20 1.15
CA LYS A 157 -22.03 -0.70 1.57
C LYS A 157 -21.91 -0.76 3.09
N LEU A 158 -22.41 0.24 3.82
CA LEU A 158 -22.44 0.25 5.28
C LEU A 158 -23.27 -0.90 5.83
N GLU A 159 -24.44 -1.19 5.24
CA GLU A 159 -25.26 -2.36 5.59
C GLU A 159 -24.52 -3.67 5.33
N LYS A 160 -23.82 -3.80 4.19
CA LYS A 160 -22.99 -4.99 3.92
C LYS A 160 -21.84 -5.16 4.90
N GLU A 161 -21.24 -4.06 5.35
CA GLU A 161 -20.17 -4.10 6.36
C GLU A 161 -20.72 -4.37 7.77
N ALA A 162 -21.92 -3.87 8.09
CA ALA A 162 -22.64 -4.21 9.32
C ALA A 162 -23.04 -5.69 9.35
N ASN A 163 -23.62 -6.18 8.26
CA ASN A 163 -24.00 -7.59 8.07
C ASN A 163 -22.80 -8.53 7.89
N ARG A 164 -21.57 -7.99 7.81
CA ARG A 164 -20.36 -8.79 7.71
C ARG A 164 -20.10 -9.53 9.01
N TYR A 165 -20.35 -8.91 10.16
CA TYR A 165 -20.10 -9.50 11.46
C TYR A 165 -21.41 -9.87 12.12
N ILE A 166 -21.58 -11.16 12.41
CA ILE A 166 -22.74 -11.66 13.15
C ILE A 166 -22.46 -11.56 14.66
N ARG A 167 -21.25 -11.94 15.07
CA ARG A 167 -20.79 -11.85 16.46
C ARG A 167 -19.28 -11.75 16.53
N GLN A 168 -18.76 -10.95 17.46
CA GLN A 168 -17.32 -10.75 17.62
C GLN A 168 -16.93 -10.85 19.11
N TRP A 169 -15.87 -11.60 19.38
CA TRP A 169 -15.23 -11.69 20.69
C TRP A 169 -13.78 -11.22 20.55
N GLU A 170 -13.55 -9.95 20.90
CA GLU A 170 -12.26 -9.29 20.67
C GLU A 170 -11.13 -9.90 21.49
N ASP A 171 -11.41 -10.26 22.75
CA ASP A 171 -10.44 -10.85 23.68
C ASP A 171 -9.83 -12.15 23.14
N GLU A 172 -10.64 -12.94 22.44
CA GLU A 172 -10.22 -14.24 21.92
C GLU A 172 -9.82 -14.20 20.44
N LYS A 173 -9.98 -13.05 19.79
CA LYS A 173 -9.77 -12.86 18.34
C LYS A 173 -10.59 -13.85 17.51
N ILE A 174 -11.81 -14.13 17.99
CA ILE A 174 -12.81 -14.96 17.32
C ILE A 174 -13.92 -14.04 16.79
N SER A 175 -14.27 -14.18 15.52
CA SER A 175 -15.46 -13.54 14.94
C SER A 175 -16.26 -14.55 14.13
N ILE A 176 -17.58 -14.45 14.16
CA ILE A 176 -18.47 -15.09 13.20
C ILE A 176 -18.77 -14.04 12.14
N GLU A 177 -18.34 -14.32 10.91
CA GLU A 177 -18.50 -13.44 9.76
C GLU A 177 -19.45 -14.08 8.72
N ASN A 178 -20.25 -13.26 8.06
CA ASN A 178 -21.07 -13.70 6.94
C ASN A 178 -20.25 -13.68 5.64
N GLY A 179 -20.13 -14.83 4.98
CA GLY A 179 -19.37 -15.00 3.75
C GLY A 179 -20.23 -15.38 2.55
N ARG A 180 -19.64 -15.36 1.34
CA ARG A 180 -20.33 -15.72 0.07
C ARG A 180 -20.99 -17.11 0.10
N TRP A 181 -20.43 -18.05 0.88
CA TRP A 181 -20.89 -19.45 0.95
C TRP A 181 -21.71 -19.76 2.21
N GLY A 182 -21.99 -18.74 3.02
CA GLY A 182 -22.65 -18.82 4.32
C GLY A 182 -21.75 -18.32 5.46
N PRO A 183 -22.27 -18.28 6.70
CA PRO A 183 -21.52 -17.85 7.88
C PRO A 183 -20.32 -18.76 8.17
N PHE A 184 -19.22 -18.17 8.60
CA PHE A 184 -17.98 -18.88 8.97
C PHE A 184 -17.36 -18.25 10.23
N ILE A 185 -16.55 -19.03 10.92
CA ILE A 185 -15.82 -18.57 12.11
C ILE A 185 -14.41 -18.19 11.68
N LYS A 186 -13.95 -17.01 12.06
CA LYS A 186 -12.57 -16.57 11.88
C LYS A 186 -11.90 -16.51 13.24
N PHE A 187 -10.79 -17.22 13.36
CA PHE A 187 -9.95 -17.20 14.55
C PHE A 187 -8.53 -16.82 14.14
N GLY A 188 -8.14 -15.59 14.47
CA GLY A 188 -6.90 -14.97 14.00
C GLY A 188 -6.79 -14.96 12.46
N LYS A 189 -5.90 -15.78 11.90
CA LYS A 189 -5.69 -15.93 10.45
C LYS A 189 -6.42 -17.13 9.83
N LYS A 190 -6.99 -18.02 10.65
CA LYS A 190 -7.66 -19.23 10.21
C LYS A 190 -9.17 -19.01 10.11
N MET A 191 -9.79 -19.68 9.15
CA MET A 191 -11.23 -19.67 8.92
C MET A 191 -11.75 -21.10 9.06
N PHE A 192 -12.83 -21.26 9.80
CA PHE A 192 -13.45 -22.53 10.14
C PHE A 192 -14.90 -22.53 9.66
N LYS A 193 -15.34 -23.68 9.15
CA LYS A 193 -16.74 -23.84 8.72
C LYS A 193 -17.61 -24.04 9.94
N ILE A 194 -18.79 -23.43 9.96
CA ILE A 194 -19.79 -23.74 10.99
C ILE A 194 -20.44 -25.07 10.60
N PRO A 195 -20.57 -26.04 11.53
CA PRO A 195 -21.29 -27.28 11.24
C PRO A 195 -22.75 -26.99 10.89
N LYS A 196 -23.41 -27.92 10.22
CA LYS A 196 -24.85 -27.81 9.97
C LYS A 196 -25.63 -28.09 11.26
N THR A 197 -26.86 -27.59 11.32
CA THR A 197 -27.79 -27.88 12.41
C THR A 197 -28.18 -29.38 12.41
N LYS A 198 -28.89 -29.82 13.46
CA LYS A 198 -29.41 -31.20 13.57
C LYS A 198 -30.39 -31.58 12.44
N SER A 199 -30.94 -30.60 11.72
CA SER A 199 -31.84 -30.78 10.57
C SER A 199 -31.12 -30.71 9.20
N ASP A 200 -29.79 -30.76 9.16
CA ASP A 200 -28.95 -30.57 7.96
C ASP A 200 -29.05 -29.17 7.30
N GLU A 201 -29.71 -28.22 7.97
CA GLU A 201 -29.83 -26.83 7.53
C GLU A 201 -28.67 -25.97 8.02
N LYS A 202 -28.37 -24.89 7.28
CA LYS A 202 -27.38 -23.89 7.70
C LYS A 202 -27.95 -23.05 8.85
N TYR A 203 -27.12 -22.74 9.84
CA TYR A 203 -27.50 -21.80 10.90
C TYR A 203 -27.90 -20.44 10.31
N THR A 204 -28.95 -19.84 10.86
CA THR A 204 -29.36 -18.46 10.52
C THR A 204 -28.50 -17.45 11.29
N ALA A 205 -28.48 -16.19 10.82
CA ALA A 205 -27.74 -15.12 11.49
C ALA A 205 -28.20 -14.91 12.95
N GLU A 206 -29.50 -15.04 13.20
CA GLU A 206 -30.10 -14.91 14.54
C GLU A 206 -29.62 -16.03 15.48
N GLN A 207 -29.62 -17.27 15.01
CA GLN A 207 -29.12 -18.39 15.82
C GLN A 207 -27.65 -18.22 16.17
N LEU A 208 -26.82 -17.77 15.21
CA LEU A 208 -25.39 -17.56 15.42
C LEU A 208 -25.07 -16.34 16.29
N ALA A 209 -25.99 -15.37 16.37
CA ALA A 209 -25.87 -14.24 17.28
C ALA A 209 -25.97 -14.69 18.74
N ASP A 210 -26.74 -15.75 19.03
CA ASP A 210 -26.90 -16.27 20.39
C ASP A 210 -25.88 -17.36 20.77
N VAL A 211 -25.20 -17.98 19.80
CA VAL A 211 -24.22 -19.05 20.05
C VAL A 211 -23.13 -18.62 21.04
N SER A 212 -22.96 -19.43 22.08
CA SER A 212 -21.99 -19.16 23.13
C SER A 212 -20.55 -19.32 22.64
N LEU A 213 -19.63 -18.59 23.28
CA LEU A 213 -18.21 -18.67 22.98
C LEU A 213 -17.65 -20.10 23.12
N GLU A 214 -18.19 -20.89 24.05
CA GLU A 214 -17.78 -22.29 24.27
C GLU A 214 -18.13 -23.20 23.09
N GLU A 215 -19.30 -23.00 22.47
CA GLU A 215 -19.71 -23.77 21.29
C GLU A 215 -18.85 -23.43 20.08
N VAL A 216 -18.52 -22.15 19.90
CA VAL A 216 -17.59 -21.73 18.84
C VAL A 216 -16.20 -22.33 19.05
N LYS A 217 -15.70 -22.35 20.29
CA LYS A 217 -14.46 -23.05 20.66
C LYS A 217 -14.53 -24.54 20.34
N LYS A 218 -15.65 -25.21 20.61
CA LYS A 218 -15.86 -26.63 20.28
C LYS A 218 -15.78 -26.85 18.76
N TRP A 219 -16.41 -26.00 17.96
CA TRP A 219 -16.37 -26.09 16.49
C TRP A 219 -14.98 -25.86 15.92
N ILE A 220 -14.24 -24.90 16.48
CA ILE A 220 -12.84 -24.66 16.12
C ILE A 220 -11.98 -25.87 16.49
N THR A 221 -12.11 -26.38 17.72
CA THR A 221 -11.30 -27.51 18.23
C THR A 221 -11.57 -28.81 17.48
N ALA A 222 -12.80 -29.02 17.00
CA ALA A 222 -13.17 -30.17 16.18
C ALA A 222 -12.44 -30.19 14.83
N GLN A 223 -12.20 -29.02 14.23
CA GLN A 223 -11.49 -28.87 12.96
C GLN A 223 -9.97 -28.70 13.15
N ASP A 224 -9.55 -28.11 14.27
CA ASP A 224 -8.16 -27.86 14.60
C ASP A 224 -7.94 -28.05 16.11
N LYS A 225 -7.47 -29.26 16.46
CA LYS A 225 -7.16 -29.66 17.84
C LYS A 225 -6.04 -28.83 18.47
N ASP A 226 -5.27 -28.09 17.67
CA ASP A 226 -4.17 -27.24 18.13
C ASP A 226 -4.53 -25.75 18.17
N ALA A 227 -5.77 -25.37 17.81
CA ALA A 227 -6.20 -23.97 17.71
C ALA A 227 -6.01 -23.19 19.02
N PHE A 228 -6.29 -23.81 20.16
CA PHE A 228 -6.15 -23.20 21.49
C PHE A 228 -4.93 -23.65 22.26
N LYS A 229 -4.06 -24.48 21.67
CA LYS A 229 -2.77 -24.76 22.30
C LYS A 229 -1.98 -23.47 22.31
N THR A 230 -1.70 -22.99 23.51
CA THR A 230 -0.76 -21.88 23.72
C THR A 230 0.51 -22.24 22.96
N LYS A 231 0.80 -21.49 21.89
CA LYS A 231 2.12 -21.56 21.27
C LYS A 231 3.11 -21.25 22.38
N ALA A 232 3.81 -22.28 22.86
CA ALA A 232 4.97 -22.11 23.71
C ALA A 232 5.80 -21.01 23.06
N LYS A 233 5.96 -19.90 23.77
CA LYS A 233 6.71 -18.73 23.34
C LYS A 233 8.03 -19.28 22.86
N LYS A 234 8.27 -19.29 21.54
CA LYS A 234 9.54 -19.73 20.99
C LYS A 234 10.55 -18.78 21.61
N ALA A 235 11.33 -19.28 22.57
CA ALA A 235 12.31 -18.48 23.28
C ALA A 235 13.11 -17.70 22.22
N PRO A 236 13.33 -16.39 22.40
CA PRO A 236 14.07 -15.61 21.43
C PRO A 236 15.36 -16.38 21.16
N ALA A 237 15.55 -16.77 19.90
CA ALA A 237 16.75 -17.48 19.48
C ALA A 237 17.93 -16.65 19.99
N LYS A 238 18.69 -17.22 20.93
CA LYS A 238 19.93 -16.62 21.42
C LYS A 238 20.72 -16.29 20.16
N LYS A 239 20.87 -14.98 19.87
CA LYS A 239 21.85 -14.53 18.89
C LYS A 239 23.17 -15.17 19.31
N ALA A 240 23.69 -16.05 18.45
CA ALA A 240 25.04 -16.56 18.63
C ALA A 240 25.96 -15.34 18.76
N PRO A 241 26.83 -15.27 19.78
CA PRO A 241 27.75 -14.16 19.91
C PRO A 241 28.62 -14.13 18.65
N ALA A 242 28.66 -12.95 18.03
CA ALA A 242 29.49 -12.68 16.87
C ALA A 242 30.91 -13.17 17.15
N LYS A 243 31.40 -14.10 16.32
CA LYS A 243 32.83 -14.43 16.26
C LYS A 243 33.57 -13.13 15.99
N LYS A 244 34.24 -12.60 17.02
CA LYS A 244 35.29 -11.59 16.85
C LYS A 244 36.35 -12.22 15.94
N THR A 245 36.42 -11.78 14.70
CA THR A 245 37.57 -11.99 13.84
C THR A 245 38.74 -11.26 14.48
N THR A 246 39.71 -12.03 14.97
CA THR A 246 40.99 -11.55 15.46
C THR A 246 41.73 -10.88 14.31
N THR A 247 41.96 -9.58 14.45
CA THR A 247 42.87 -8.79 13.62
C THR A 247 44.29 -9.33 13.76
N VAL A 248 44.84 -9.82 12.65
CA VAL A 248 46.26 -10.20 12.55
C VAL A 248 47.09 -8.91 12.54
N LYS A 249 47.86 -8.67 13.61
CA LYS A 249 48.92 -7.66 13.67
C LYS A 249 49.97 -7.98 12.61
N LYS A 250 50.10 -7.12 11.61
CA LYS A 250 51.21 -7.13 10.63
C LYS A 250 52.47 -6.61 11.33
N ALA A 251 53.51 -7.44 11.37
CA ALA A 251 54.81 -7.11 11.96
C ALA A 251 55.57 -6.10 11.09
N ALA A 252 56.25 -5.15 11.74
CA ALA A 252 57.10 -4.14 11.13
C ALA A 252 58.42 -4.73 10.59
N PRO A 253 58.94 -4.26 9.43
CA PRO A 253 60.22 -4.72 8.90
C PRO A 253 61.41 -4.06 9.62
N LYS A 254 62.38 -4.87 10.03
CA LYS A 254 63.69 -4.44 10.54
C LYS A 254 64.59 -3.97 9.40
N LYS A 255 65.23 -2.81 9.60
CA LYS A 255 66.35 -2.29 8.80
C LYS A 255 67.52 -3.29 8.80
N LYS A 256 68.10 -3.49 7.61
CA LYS A 256 69.54 -3.68 7.39
C LYS A 256 69.89 -2.96 6.11
#